data_AF-A0A561SDX5-F1
#
_entry.id   AF-A0A561SDX5-F1
#
_cell.length_a   1.000
_cell.length_b   1.000
_cell.length_c   1.000
_cell.angle_alpha   90.00
_cell.angle_beta   90.00
_cell.angle_gamma   90.00
#
_symmetry.space_group_name_H-M   'P 1'
#
loop_
_entity.id
_entity.type
_entity.pdbx_description
1 polymer ?
#
loop_
_entity_poly.entity_id
_entity_poly.type
_entity_poly.pdbx_seq_one_letter_code
_entity_poly.pdbx_strand_id
1 'polypeptide(L)'
;MAGEFVLEADGDMLRFFARIADEMVERLGIDRAEAVARINDAWAEVEFEPYPDLVCHEPPGYWALELYYDEVRSWSPLADRSDWEARPLPPAHSPAWTLPRTG
;
A
#
# COMPACT_ATOMS: atom_id res chain seq x y z
N MET A 1 5.37 18.80 9.69
CA MET A 1 4.47 18.02 8.82
C MET A 1 4.90 16.58 8.95
N ALA A 2 3.99 15.67 9.31
CA ALA A 2 4.28 14.24 9.21
C ALA A 2 4.30 13.85 7.72
N GLY A 3 5.18 12.95 7.32
CA GLY A 3 5.20 12.41 5.96
C GLY A 3 3.97 11.55 5.67
N GLU A 4 3.81 11.08 4.43
CA GLU A 4 2.70 10.19 4.05
C GLU A 4 2.75 8.88 4.85
N PHE A 5 3.93 8.34 5.09
CA PHE A 5 4.11 7.06 5.78
C PHE A 5 4.47 7.27 7.25
N VAL A 6 3.80 6.52 8.14
CA VAL A 6 4.14 6.45 9.57
C VAL A 6 5.27 5.47 9.87
N LEU A 7 5.70 4.73 8.85
CA LEU A 7 6.72 3.70 8.90
C LEU A 7 8.11 4.33 9.08
N GLU A 8 8.87 3.84 10.06
CA GLU A 8 10.27 4.25 10.25
C GLU A 8 11.16 3.53 9.23
N ALA A 9 11.52 4.24 8.16
CA ALA A 9 12.37 3.72 7.09
C ALA A 9 13.21 4.83 6.45
N ASP A 10 14.26 4.45 5.72
CA ASP A 10 15.07 5.41 4.98
C ASP A 10 14.36 6.00 3.75
N GLY A 11 14.96 7.03 3.15
CA GLY A 11 14.34 7.75 2.04
C GLY A 11 14.11 6.90 0.78
N ASP A 12 14.86 5.83 0.54
CA ASP A 12 14.67 4.94 -0.61
C ASP A 12 13.54 3.94 -0.36
N MET A 13 13.41 3.45 0.88
CA MET A 13 12.24 2.68 1.31
C MET A 13 10.95 3.51 1.22
N LEU A 14 10.96 4.77 1.65
CA LEU A 14 9.81 5.67 1.51
C LEU A 14 9.44 5.90 0.02
N ARG A 15 10.43 5.96 -0.88
CA ARG A 15 10.19 6.02 -2.34
C ARG A 15 9.62 4.70 -2.88
N PHE A 16 10.01 3.56 -2.32
CA PHE A 16 9.43 2.27 -2.65
C PHE A 16 7.95 2.20 -2.23
N PHE A 17 7.61 2.63 -1.01
CA PHE A 17 6.23 2.71 -0.53
C PHE A 17 5.38 3.67 -1.36
N ALA A 18 5.92 4.84 -1.74
CA ALA A 18 5.24 5.77 -2.63
C ALA A 18 4.89 5.13 -3.98
N ARG A 19 5.79 4.33 -4.56
CA ARG A 19 5.52 3.60 -5.81
C ARG A 19 4.43 2.54 -5.64
N ILE A 20 4.34 1.88 -4.48
CA ILE A 20 3.23 0.95 -4.19
C ILE A 20 1.91 1.72 -4.17
N ALA A 21 1.88 2.89 -3.53
CA ALA A 21 0.70 3.73 -3.48
C ALA A 21 0.28 4.21 -4.88
N ASP A 22 1.24 4.59 -5.73
CA ASP A 22 0.98 4.96 -7.13
C ASP A 22 0.37 3.80 -7.91
N GLU A 23 0.91 2.59 -7.77
CA GLU A 23 0.36 1.38 -8.43
C GLU A 23 -1.06 1.05 -7.96
N MET A 24 -1.37 1.27 -6.68
CA MET A 24 -2.74 1.12 -6.18
C MET A 24 -3.69 2.14 -6.82
N VAL A 25 -3.29 3.41 -6.89
CA VAL A 25 -4.11 4.46 -7.52
C VAL A 25 -4.34 4.14 -9.00
N GLU A 26 -3.28 3.83 -9.74
CA GLU A 26 -3.33 3.60 -11.19
C GLU A 26 -4.10 2.33 -11.57
N ARG A 27 -3.92 1.23 -10.82
CA ARG A 27 -4.51 -0.07 -11.18
C ARG A 27 -5.86 -0.35 -10.54
N LEU A 28 -6.10 0.21 -9.37
CA LEU A 28 -7.28 -0.11 -8.54
C LEU A 28 -8.26 1.06 -8.48
N GLY A 29 -7.84 2.25 -8.90
CA GLY A 29 -8.71 3.44 -8.96
C GLY A 29 -9.10 3.99 -7.60
N ILE A 30 -8.38 3.62 -6.53
CA ILE A 30 -8.57 4.19 -5.20
C ILE A 30 -7.82 5.51 -5.05
N ASP A 31 -8.18 6.30 -4.04
CA ASP A 31 -7.46 7.54 -3.77
C ASP A 31 -6.11 7.30 -3.08
N ARG A 32 -5.22 8.31 -3.14
CA ARG A 32 -3.89 8.22 -2.52
C ARG A 32 -3.98 8.07 -1.00
N ALA A 33 -4.99 8.65 -0.36
CA ALA A 33 -5.15 8.58 1.09
C ALA A 33 -5.44 7.15 1.55
N GLU A 34 -6.29 6.42 0.82
CA GLU A 34 -6.58 5.01 1.04
C GLU A 34 -5.36 4.15 0.75
N ALA A 35 -4.67 4.38 -0.37
CA ALA A 35 -3.46 3.63 -0.71
C ALA A 35 -2.39 3.74 0.41
N VAL A 36 -2.12 4.97 0.87
CA VAL A 36 -1.18 5.22 1.97
C VAL A 36 -1.67 4.60 3.28
N ALA A 37 -2.96 4.71 3.60
CA ALA A 37 -3.50 4.12 4.82
C ALA A 37 -3.41 2.60 4.82
N ARG A 38 -3.66 1.92 3.70
CA ARG A 38 -3.49 0.47 3.58
C ARG A 38 -2.04 0.03 3.79
N ILE A 39 -1.08 0.77 3.23
CA ILE A 39 0.36 0.51 3.43
C ILE A 39 0.76 0.71 4.90
N ASN A 40 0.34 1.82 5.51
CA ASN A 40 0.63 2.13 6.91
C ASN A 40 0.04 1.08 7.85
N ASP A 41 -1.20 0.63 7.62
CA ASP A 41 -1.88 -0.36 8.46
C ASP A 41 -1.24 -1.74 8.33
N ALA A 42 -0.94 -2.17 7.09
CA ALA A 42 -0.35 -3.49 6.84
C ALA A 42 1.05 -3.66 7.45
N TRP A 43 1.81 -2.57 7.55
CA TRP A 43 3.20 -2.60 8.02
C TRP A 43 3.45 -1.80 9.30
N ALA A 44 2.40 -1.46 10.05
CA ALA A 44 2.50 -0.65 11.26
C ALA A 44 3.48 -1.23 12.31
N GLU A 45 3.63 -2.55 12.35
CA GLU A 45 4.48 -3.27 13.31
C GLU A 45 5.71 -3.91 12.64
N VAL A 46 6.02 -3.54 11.40
CA VAL A 46 7.17 -4.06 10.65
C VAL A 46 8.36 -3.11 10.79
N GLU A 47 9.48 -3.64 11.26
CA GLU A 47 10.78 -2.97 11.19
C GLU A 47 11.42 -3.25 9.83
N PHE A 48 11.88 -2.19 9.14
CA PHE A 48 12.52 -2.30 7.84
C PHE A 48 14.04 -2.11 7.95
N GLU A 49 14.80 -2.94 7.25
CA GLU A 49 16.21 -2.68 7.00
C GLU A 49 16.39 -1.51 6.01
N PRO A 50 17.59 -0.88 5.96
CA PRO A 50 17.89 0.09 4.92
C PRO A 50 17.74 -0.49 3.52
N TYR A 51 17.41 0.35 2.55
CA TYR A 51 17.17 -0.10 1.19
C TYR A 51 18.40 -0.80 0.57
N PRO A 52 18.21 -1.95 -0.11
CA PRO A 52 16.96 -2.68 -0.25
C PRO A 52 16.68 -3.61 0.95
N ASP A 53 15.47 -3.50 1.51
CA ASP A 53 14.93 -4.47 2.46
C ASP A 53 14.42 -5.74 1.74
N LEU A 54 14.10 -6.80 2.50
CA LEU A 54 13.48 -8.02 1.99
C LEU A 54 12.18 -7.75 1.21
N VAL A 55 11.34 -6.79 1.63
CA VAL A 55 10.10 -6.46 0.89
C VAL A 55 10.37 -5.90 -0.50
N CYS A 56 11.58 -5.38 -0.75
CA CYS A 56 11.99 -4.91 -2.08
C CYS A 56 12.34 -6.04 -3.05
N HIS A 57 12.28 -7.32 -2.62
CA HIS A 57 12.40 -8.46 -3.52
C HIS A 57 11.25 -8.50 -4.55
N GLU A 58 10.05 -8.14 -4.11
CA GLU A 58 8.86 -8.08 -4.97
C GLU A 58 8.64 -6.65 -5.50
N PRO A 59 8.08 -6.51 -6.72
CA PRO A 59 7.85 -5.19 -7.32
C PRO A 59 6.69 -4.46 -6.62
N PRO A 60 6.63 -3.12 -6.71
CA PRO A 60 5.53 -2.35 -6.12
C PRO A 60 4.13 -2.81 -6.52
N GLY A 61 3.94 -3.19 -7.79
CA GLY A 61 2.65 -3.70 -8.28
C GLY A 61 2.23 -5.05 -7.70
N TYR A 62 3.16 -5.85 -7.18
CA TYR A 62 2.83 -7.06 -6.40
C TYR A 62 2.17 -6.66 -5.09
N TRP A 63 2.85 -5.80 -4.31
CA TRP A 63 2.34 -5.32 -3.03
C TRP A 63 1.03 -4.52 -3.17
N ALA A 64 0.85 -3.77 -4.26
CA ALA A 64 -0.40 -3.07 -4.53
C ALA A 64 -1.61 -4.02 -4.54
N LEU A 65 -1.46 -5.23 -5.10
CA LEU A 65 -2.53 -6.23 -5.12
C LEU A 65 -2.64 -6.97 -3.77
N GLU A 66 -1.51 -7.39 -3.21
CA GLU A 66 -1.45 -8.18 -1.97
C GLU A 66 -2.04 -7.43 -0.76
N LEU A 67 -1.76 -6.13 -0.69
CA LEU A 67 -2.25 -5.27 0.39
C LEU A 67 -3.69 -4.79 0.17
N TYR A 68 -4.22 -4.91 -1.06
CA TYR A 68 -5.58 -4.46 -1.38
C TYR A 68 -6.62 -5.57 -1.35
N TYR A 69 -6.34 -6.72 -1.97
CA TYR A 69 -7.28 -7.84 -2.04
C TYR A 69 -7.09 -8.80 -0.87
N ASP A 70 -8.18 -9.41 -0.41
CA ASP A 70 -8.12 -10.44 0.62
C ASP A 70 -7.39 -11.69 0.11
N GLU A 71 -7.61 -12.03 -1.15
CA GLU A 71 -6.91 -13.09 -1.88
C GLU A 71 -6.56 -12.64 -3.31
N VAL A 72 -5.28 -12.74 -3.69
CA VAL A 72 -4.82 -12.50 -5.07
C VAL A 72 -4.82 -13.81 -5.85
N ARG A 73 -5.82 -14.00 -6.71
CA ARG A 73 -6.00 -15.24 -7.49
C ARG A 73 -5.13 -15.30 -8.75
N SER A 74 -4.59 -14.16 -9.20
CA SER A 74 -3.71 -14.06 -10.37
C SER A 74 -2.84 -12.80 -10.36
N TRP A 75 -1.58 -12.94 -10.77
CA TRP A 75 -0.65 -11.81 -10.90
C TRP A 75 -0.65 -11.18 -12.30
N SER A 76 -1.50 -11.68 -13.21
CA SER A 76 -1.60 -11.15 -14.56
C SER A 76 -2.16 -9.71 -14.53
N PRO A 77 -1.55 -8.75 -15.23
CA PRO A 77 -2.13 -7.42 -15.42
C PRO A 77 -3.51 -7.45 -16.11
N LEU A 78 -3.77 -8.50 -16.90
CA LEU A 78 -5.01 -8.70 -17.65
C LEU A 78 -6.05 -9.57 -16.92
N ALA A 79 -5.81 -9.95 -15.67
CA ALA A 79 -6.79 -10.70 -14.89
C ALA A 79 -8.06 -9.87 -14.71
N ASP A 80 -9.22 -10.50 -14.90
CA ASP A 80 -10.49 -9.93 -14.45
C ASP A 80 -10.54 -10.02 -12.92
N ARG A 81 -10.65 -8.86 -12.27
CA ARG A 81 -10.68 -8.73 -10.80
C ARG A 81 -12.03 -8.24 -10.30
N SER A 82 -13.07 -8.23 -11.15
CA SER A 82 -14.37 -7.68 -10.81
C SER A 82 -15.09 -8.43 -9.67
N ASP A 83 -14.75 -9.70 -9.45
CA ASP A 83 -15.29 -10.56 -8.39
C ASP A 83 -14.30 -10.80 -7.23
N TRP A 84 -13.21 -10.04 -7.17
CA TRP A 84 -12.23 -10.15 -6.10
C TRP A 84 -12.62 -9.25 -4.94
N GLU A 85 -12.48 -9.77 -3.72
CA GLU A 85 -12.86 -9.06 -2.51
C GLU A 85 -11.70 -8.20 -2.03
N ALA A 86 -11.94 -6.89 -1.91
CA ALA A 86 -10.98 -5.99 -1.28
C ALA A 86 -10.96 -6.22 0.23
N ARG A 87 -9.77 -6.15 0.84
CA ARG A 87 -9.62 -6.11 2.29
C ARG A 87 -10.40 -4.91 2.86
N PRO A 88 -10.99 -5.05 4.07
CA PRO A 88 -11.61 -3.94 4.77
C PRO A 88 -10.67 -2.73 4.87
N LEU A 89 -11.23 -1.53 4.84
CA LEU A 89 -10.46 -0.32 5.09
C LEU A 89 -9.90 -0.30 6.51
N PRO A 90 -8.71 0.31 6.71
CA PRO A 90 -8.24 0.65 8.05
C PRO A 90 -9.31 1.47 8.79
N PRO A 91 -9.53 1.25 10.11
CA PRO A 91 -10.53 1.99 10.88
C PRO A 91 -10.38 3.51 10.68
N ALA A 92 -11.48 4.25 10.55
CA ALA A 92 -11.44 5.68 10.19
C ALA A 92 -10.66 6.57 11.20
N HIS A 93 -10.48 6.10 12.43
CA HIS A 93 -9.72 6.76 13.50
C HIS A 93 -8.32 6.15 13.69
N SER A 94 -7.90 5.24 12.81
CA SER A 94 -6.57 4.63 12.83
C SER A 94 -5.50 5.68 12.52
N PRO A 95 -4.33 5.63 13.19
CA PRO A 95 -3.18 6.47 12.85
C PRO A 95 -2.64 6.22 11.43
N ALA A 96 -3.07 5.15 10.76
CA ALA A 96 -2.73 4.87 9.37
C ALA A 96 -3.19 5.98 8.39
N TRP A 97 -4.26 6.69 8.74
CA TRP A 97 -4.80 7.81 7.93
C TRP A 97 -4.02 9.10 8.18
N THR A 98 -2.93 9.29 7.43
CA THR A 98 -2.06 10.50 7.50
C THR A 98 -2.44 11.58 6.48
N LEU A 99 -3.16 11.22 5.43
CA LEU A 99 -3.61 12.11 4.37
C LEU A 99 -5.13 12.36 4.44
N PRO A 100 -5.61 13.54 4.02
CA PRO A 100 -7.04 13.81 3.95
C PRO A 100 -7.70 12.91 2.89
N ARG A 101 -8.82 12.28 3.25
CA ARG A 101 -9.63 11.49 2.32
C ARG A 101 -10.23 12.42 1.26
N THR A 102 -10.12 12.04 0.00
CA THR A 102 -10.86 12.72 -1.08
C THR A 102 -12.23 12.04 -1.20
N GLY A 103 -13.29 12.80 -0.88
CA GLY A 103 -14.67 12.31 -0.94
C GLY A 103 -15.21 12.22 -2.37
#